data_AF-A0A9K3DDV3-F1
#
_entry.id   AF-A0A9K3DDV3-F1
#
_cell.length_a   1.000
_cell.length_b   1.000
_cell.length_c   1.000
_cell.angle_alpha   90.00
_cell.angle_beta   90.00
_cell.angle_gamma   90.00
#
_symmetry.space_group_name_H-M   'P 1'
#
loop_
_entity.id
_entity.type
_entity.pdbx_description
1 polymer ?
#
loop_
_entity_poly.entity_id
_entity_poly.type
_entity_poly.pdbx_seq_one_letter_code
_entity_poly.pdbx_strand_id
1 'polypeptide(L)'
;NTKTDMMGDFGGEWDPLFTSYCEDQIEYINTNVASLRTISGWWEMTGLVMDQLNGLTDGYNMATAPATPMEVIDFYRLNMVGDWDDLEEALHPSESDE
;
A
#
# COMPACT_ATOMS: atom_id res chain seq x y z
N ASN A 1 9.26 22.95 -6.14
CA ASN A 1 8.86 22.60 -4.78
C ASN A 1 7.38 22.83 -4.59
N THR A 2 6.59 21.94 -5.19
CA THR A 2 5.18 21.75 -4.82
C THR A 2 5.17 20.40 -4.14
N LYS A 3 4.97 20.38 -2.83
CA LYS A 3 4.50 19.16 -2.15
C LYS A 3 3.26 18.75 -2.92
N THR A 4 3.33 17.67 -3.67
CA THR A 4 2.14 17.08 -4.27
C THR A 4 1.32 16.65 -3.07
N ASP A 5 0.26 17.39 -2.78
CA ASP A 5 -0.66 17.06 -1.70
C ASP A 5 -1.31 15.73 -2.06
N MET A 6 -0.72 14.62 -1.60
CA MET A 6 -1.22 13.25 -1.79
C MET A 6 -2.65 13.08 -1.28
N MET A 7 -3.13 14.04 -0.46
CA MET A 7 -4.47 14.08 0.12
C MET A 7 -5.34 15.23 -0.39
N GLY A 8 -4.86 16.05 -1.32
CA GLY A 8 -5.52 17.31 -1.71
C GLY A 8 -6.89 17.12 -2.38
N ASP A 9 -7.16 15.91 -2.88
CA ASP A 9 -8.47 15.56 -3.42
C ASP A 9 -8.63 14.03 -3.32
N PHE A 10 -9.57 13.54 -2.49
CA PHE A 10 -9.96 12.13 -2.43
C PHE A 10 -10.60 11.59 -3.75
N GLY A 11 -10.41 12.31 -4.87
CA GLY A 11 -10.84 11.97 -6.23
C GLY A 11 -9.75 12.13 -7.30
N GLY A 12 -8.48 12.34 -6.92
CA GLY A 12 -7.34 12.38 -7.85
C GLY A 12 -6.70 11.01 -8.10
N GLU A 13 -5.96 10.87 -9.21
CA GLU A 13 -5.11 9.70 -9.45
C GLU A 13 -3.90 9.71 -8.50
N TRP A 14 -3.53 8.54 -7.98
CA TRP A 14 -2.32 8.38 -7.18
C TRP A 14 -1.07 8.73 -8.00
N ASP A 15 -0.02 9.21 -7.34
CA ASP A 15 1.27 9.40 -7.99
C ASP A 15 1.74 8.08 -8.67
N PRO A 16 2.20 8.10 -9.94
CA PRO A 16 2.59 6.89 -10.64
C PRO A 16 3.75 6.12 -9.98
N LEU A 17 4.69 6.82 -9.35
CA LEU A 17 5.81 6.19 -8.65
C LEU A 17 5.31 5.52 -7.37
N PHE A 18 4.44 6.18 -6.60
CA PHE A 18 3.76 5.58 -5.45
C PHE A 18 2.96 4.33 -5.83
N THR A 19 2.22 4.42 -6.94
CA THR A 19 1.42 3.33 -7.49
C THR A 19 2.28 2.12 -7.81
N SER A 20 3.36 2.31 -8.59
CA SER A 20 4.30 1.25 -8.95
C SER A 20 4.98 0.65 -7.72
N TYR A 21 5.41 1.50 -6.77
CA TYR A 21 6.05 1.03 -5.54
C TYR A 21 5.11 0.14 -4.71
N CYS A 22 3.85 0.54 -4.56
CA CYS A 22 2.87 -0.24 -3.82
C CYS A 22 2.58 -1.60 -4.50
N GLU A 23 2.50 -1.62 -5.83
CA GLU A 23 2.29 -2.84 -6.61
C GLU A 23 3.46 -3.82 -6.45
N ASP A 24 4.70 -3.32 -6.57
CA ASP A 24 5.90 -4.14 -6.39
C ASP A 24 6.02 -4.67 -4.95
N GLN A 25 5.72 -3.84 -3.95
CA GLN A 25 5.78 -4.23 -2.54
C GLN A 25 4.73 -5.28 -2.18
N ILE A 26 3.48 -5.10 -2.61
CA ILE A 26 2.44 -6.07 -2.29
C ILE A 26 2.71 -7.41 -2.99
N GLU A 27 3.24 -7.40 -4.22
CA GLU A 27 3.65 -8.62 -4.93
C GLU A 27 4.79 -9.33 -4.20
N TYR A 28 5.80 -8.58 -3.75
CA TYR A 28 6.91 -9.12 -2.97
C TYR A 28 6.42 -9.77 -1.68
N ILE A 29 5.56 -9.09 -0.92
CA ILE A 29 4.98 -9.61 0.32
C ILE A 29 4.20 -10.89 0.05
N ASN A 30 3.29 -10.87 -0.93
CA ASN A 30 2.45 -12.01 -1.27
C ASN A 30 3.28 -13.24 -1.69
N THR A 31 4.32 -13.03 -2.50
CA THR A 31 5.24 -14.09 -2.93
C THR A 31 5.96 -14.76 -1.75
N ASN A 32 6.44 -13.94 -0.81
CA ASN A 32 7.14 -14.44 0.37
C ASN A 32 6.18 -15.09 1.37
N VAL A 33 5.01 -14.50 1.62
CA VAL A 33 3.97 -15.12 2.47
C VAL A 33 3.57 -16.48 1.91
N ALA A 34 3.32 -16.59 0.60
CA ALA A 34 2.96 -17.86 -0.02
C ALA A 34 4.03 -18.94 0.15
N SER A 35 5.31 -18.55 0.07
CA SER A 35 6.43 -19.48 0.10
C SER A 35 6.95 -19.80 1.50
N LEU A 36 6.83 -18.86 2.44
CA LEU A 36 7.58 -18.88 3.71
C LEU A 36 6.69 -18.87 4.96
N ARG A 37 5.38 -18.61 4.87
CA ARG A 37 4.52 -18.45 6.06
C ARG A 37 4.42 -19.67 6.96
N THR A 38 4.74 -20.87 6.47
CA THR A 38 4.74 -22.12 7.28
C THR A 38 6.10 -22.45 7.89
N ILE A 39 7.14 -21.72 7.50
CA ILE A 39 8.54 -21.98 7.87
C ILE A 39 9.10 -20.85 8.72
N SER A 40 8.68 -19.61 8.45
CA SER A 40 9.13 -18.41 9.15
C SER A 40 7.98 -17.78 9.93
N GLY A 41 8.11 -17.71 11.25
CA GLY A 41 7.13 -17.02 12.10
C GLY A 41 6.98 -15.54 11.78
N TRP A 42 8.01 -14.91 11.19
CA TRP A 42 7.88 -13.55 10.66
C TRP A 42 6.87 -13.49 9.50
N TRP A 43 7.06 -14.33 8.49
CA TRP A 43 6.17 -14.37 7.33
C TRP A 43 4.79 -14.94 7.66
N GLU A 44 4.67 -15.75 8.71
CA GLU A 44 3.39 -16.13 9.29
C GLU A 44 2.62 -14.90 9.78
N MET A 45 3.25 -14.06 10.61
CA MET A 45 2.62 -12.86 11.14
C MET A 45 2.33 -11.83 10.05
N THR A 46 3.24 -11.63 9.08
CA THR A 46 2.97 -10.80 7.90
C THR A 46 1.76 -11.33 7.13
N GLY A 47 1.66 -12.65 6.95
CA GLY A 47 0.51 -13.27 6.31
C GLY A 47 -0.80 -13.00 7.02
N LEU A 48 -0.82 -13.03 8.37
CA LEU A 48 -2.02 -12.70 9.14
C LEU A 48 -2.45 -11.24 8.99
N VAL A 49 -1.50 -10.30 8.87
CA VAL A 49 -1.81 -8.89 8.59
C VAL A 49 -2.41 -8.74 7.18
N MET A 50 -1.86 -9.45 6.19
CA MET A 50 -2.45 -9.47 4.86
C MET A 50 -3.84 -10.11 4.84
N ASP A 51 -4.06 -11.19 5.60
CA ASP A 51 -5.37 -11.82 5.75
C ASP A 51 -6.39 -10.83 6.37
N GLN A 52 -5.96 -10.01 7.35
CA GLN A 52 -6.79 -8.94 7.92
C GLN A 52 -7.15 -7.87 6.89
N LEU A 53 -6.19 -7.43 6.06
CA LEU A 53 -6.42 -6.43 5.02
C LEU A 53 -7.38 -6.93 3.93
N ASN A 54 -7.26 -8.20 3.54
CA ASN A 54 -8.23 -8.87 2.67
C ASN A 54 -9.63 -8.85 3.29
N GLY A 55 -9.77 -9.27 4.55
CA GLY A 55 -11.06 -9.27 5.26
C GLY A 55 -11.68 -7.88 5.40
N LEU A 56 -10.87 -6.83 5.57
CA LEU A 56 -11.34 -5.45 5.57
C LEU A 56 -11.90 -5.04 4.20
N THR A 57 -11.19 -5.38 3.12
CA THR A 57 -11.59 -5.09 1.73
C THR A 57 -12.90 -5.80 1.39
N ASP A 58 -12.97 -7.10 1.69
CA ASP A 58 -14.18 -7.91 1.50
C ASP A 58 -15.37 -7.35 2.29
N GLY A 59 -15.13 -7.00 3.56
CA GLY A 59 -16.14 -6.42 4.43
C GLY A 59 -16.67 -5.09 3.90
N TYR A 60 -15.79 -4.21 3.41
CA TYR A 60 -16.17 -2.94 2.80
C TYR A 60 -17.02 -3.15 1.55
N ASN A 61 -16.55 -3.99 0.63
CA ASN A 61 -17.26 -4.28 -0.62
C ASN A 61 -18.64 -4.88 -0.37
N MET A 62 -18.75 -5.78 0.61
CA MET A 62 -20.01 -6.41 0.99
C MET A 62 -20.97 -5.42 1.67
N ALA A 63 -20.47 -4.53 2.53
CA ALA A 63 -21.30 -3.58 3.28
C ALA A 63 -21.79 -2.41 2.42
N THR A 64 -20.96 -1.93 1.49
CA THR A 64 -21.25 -0.74 0.69
C THR A 64 -21.82 -1.05 -0.69
N ALA A 65 -21.60 -2.28 -1.19
CA ALA A 65 -21.99 -2.72 -2.53
C ALA A 65 -21.66 -1.67 -3.61
N PRO A 66 -20.39 -1.23 -3.70
CA PRO A 66 -20.01 -0.13 -4.56
C PRO A 66 -20.17 -0.54 -6.03
N ALA A 67 -20.39 0.44 -6.91
CA ALA A 67 -20.54 0.18 -8.36
C ALA A 67 -19.30 -0.50 -8.96
N THR A 68 -18.12 -0.17 -8.42
CA THR A 68 -16.85 -0.82 -8.71
C THR A 68 -16.31 -1.37 -7.39
N PRO A 69 -16.09 -2.70 -7.25
CA PRO A 69 -15.45 -3.28 -6.07
C PRO A 69 -14.04 -2.73 -5.89
N MET A 70 -13.68 -2.44 -4.65
CA MET A 70 -12.31 -2.09 -4.28
C MET A 70 -11.45 -3.35 -4.28
N GLU A 71 -10.17 -3.20 -4.61
CA GLU A 71 -9.17 -4.25 -4.50
C GLU A 71 -8.32 -4.06 -3.25
N VAL A 72 -7.61 -5.11 -2.83
CA VAL A 72 -6.76 -5.09 -1.64
C VAL A 72 -5.67 -4.01 -1.76
N ILE A 73 -5.18 -3.78 -2.97
CA ILE A 73 -4.18 -2.74 -3.27
C ILE A 73 -4.69 -1.34 -2.94
N ASP A 74 -6.00 -1.08 -3.05
CA ASP A 74 -6.56 0.23 -2.73
C ASP A 74 -6.49 0.52 -1.24
N PHE A 75 -6.85 -0.47 -0.41
CA PHE A 75 -6.70 -0.36 1.04
C PHE A 75 -5.24 -0.41 1.46
N TYR A 76 -4.39 -1.14 0.75
CA TYR A 76 -2.94 -1.14 0.98
C TYR A 76 -2.36 0.25 0.75
N ARG A 77 -2.67 0.91 -0.38
CA ARG A 77 -2.25 2.30 -0.68
C ARG A 77 -2.63 3.26 0.44
N LEU A 78 -3.85 3.14 0.99
CA LEU A 78 -4.27 3.97 2.13
C LEU A 78 -3.41 3.78 3.38
N ASN A 79 -2.89 2.57 3.62
CA ASN A 79 -1.97 2.31 4.73
C ASN A 79 -0.55 2.80 4.45
N MET A 80 -0.15 2.88 3.18
CA MET A 80 1.20 3.30 2.76
C MET A 80 1.37 4.82 2.65
N VAL A 81 0.32 5.64 2.79
CA VAL A 81 0.43 7.10 2.63
C VAL A 81 1.44 7.69 3.62
N GLY A 82 1.46 7.23 4.87
CA GLY A 82 2.43 7.71 5.85
C GLY A 82 3.86 7.31 5.53
N ASP A 83 4.07 6.08 5.05
CA ASP A 83 5.39 5.60 4.63
C ASP A 83 5.87 6.32 3.36
N TRP A 84 4.95 6.73 2.48
CA TRP A 84 5.29 7.43 1.25
C TRP A 84 5.90 8.80 1.50
N ASP A 85 5.42 9.54 2.49
CA ASP A 85 5.96 10.87 2.81
C ASP A 85 7.47 10.80 3.08
N ASP A 86 7.93 9.76 3.79
CA ASP A 86 9.35 9.52 4.05
C ASP A 86 10.09 8.92 2.83
N LEU A 87 9.43 8.03 2.08
CA LEU A 87 10.01 7.41 0.88
C LEU A 87 10.23 8.41 -0.26
N GLU A 88 9.33 9.39 -0.44
CA GLU A 88 9.46 10.44 -1.44
C GLU A 88 10.73 11.27 -1.20
N GLU A 89 11.00 11.63 0.06
CA GLU A 89 12.24 12.34 0.46
C GLU A 89 13.49 11.48 0.19
N ALA A 90 13.44 10.18 0.50
CA ALA A 90 14.56 9.28 0.26
C ALA A 90 14.85 9.03 -1.23
N LEU A 91 13.82 8.98 -2.08
CA LEU A 91 13.93 8.76 -3.52
C LEU A 91 14.31 10.03 -4.28
N HIS A 92 13.96 11.19 -3.74
CA HIS A 92 14.29 12.51 -4.26
C HIS A 92 15.00 13.35 -3.21
N PRO A 93 16.23 12.96 -2.78
CA PRO A 93 16.95 13.73 -1.78
C PRO A 93 17.12 15.14 -2.30
N SER A 94 16.54 16.12 -1.60
CA SER A 94 16.72 17.52 -1.96
C SER A 94 18.20 17.87 -1.86
N GLU A 95 18.76 18.53 -2.88
CA GLU A 95 20.16 18.98 -2.95
C GLU A 95 20.54 20.05 -1.88
N SER A 96 19.95 20.03 -0.68
CA SER A 96 20.17 21.04 0.38
C SER A 96 21.13 20.59 1.49
N ASP A 97 21.75 19.42 1.36
CA ASP A 97 22.70 18.88 2.36
C ASP A 97 24.18 18.86 1.89
N GLU A 98 24.53 19.66 0.87
CA GLU A 98 25.93 20.06 0.56
C GLU A 98 26.23 21.50 1.02
#